data_AF-A0A498QI14-F1
#
_entry.id   AF-A0A498QI14-F1
#
_cell.length_a   1.000
_cell.length_b   1.000
_cell.length_c   1.000
_cell.angle_alpha   90.00
_cell.angle_beta   90.00
_cell.angle_gamma   90.00
#
_symmetry.space_group_name_H-M   'P 1'
#
loop_
_entity.id
_entity.type
_entity.pdbx_description
1 polymer ?
#
loop_
_entity_poly.entity_id
_entity_poly.type
_entity_poly.pdbx_seq_one_letter_code
_entity_poly.pdbx_strand_id
1 'polypeptide(L)'
;MLGQWASVVGQQIADHATPTCLDDGVLSVTAESTAWATQLRIMQSQLLAKIAAAVGNGVVTTLKITGPAAPSWRKGPRHIAGRGPRDTYG
;
A
#
# COMPACT_ATOMS: atom_id res chain seq x y z
N MET A 1 -9.80 20.99 -1.50
CA MET A 1 -8.73 20.74 -2.49
C MET A 1 -8.57 19.23 -2.67
N LEU A 2 -9.30 18.64 -3.62
CA LEU A 2 -9.18 17.22 -4.05
C LEU A 2 -8.77 17.10 -5.53
N GLY A 3 -8.76 18.24 -6.25
CA GLY A 3 -8.64 18.27 -7.71
C GLY A 3 -7.32 17.69 -8.23
N GLN A 4 -6.20 17.95 -7.55
CA GLN A 4 -4.90 17.47 -7.99
C GLN A 4 -4.80 15.94 -7.88
N TRP A 5 -5.21 15.33 -6.75
CA TRP A 5 -5.15 13.88 -6.57
C TRP A 5 -6.06 13.16 -7.58
N ALA A 6 -7.34 13.54 -7.67
CA ALA A 6 -8.29 12.93 -8.59
C ALA A 6 -7.87 13.07 -10.06
N SER A 7 -7.25 14.18 -10.45
CA SER A 7 -6.73 14.36 -11.80
C SER A 7 -5.51 13.47 -12.11
N VAL A 8 -4.76 13.06 -11.10
CA VAL A 8 -3.54 12.27 -11.23
C VAL A 8 -3.82 10.77 -11.22
N VAL A 9 -4.50 10.29 -10.19
CA VAL A 9 -4.81 8.87 -10.04
C VAL A 9 -6.07 8.47 -10.79
N GLY A 10 -6.99 9.41 -11.02
CA GLY A 10 -8.30 9.17 -11.59
C GLY A 10 -9.39 9.18 -10.51
N GLN A 11 -10.61 9.53 -10.93
CA GLN A 11 -11.74 9.73 -10.03
C GLN A 11 -12.10 8.48 -9.22
N GLN A 12 -12.02 7.30 -9.86
CA GLN A 12 -12.28 6.03 -9.20
C GLN A 12 -11.28 5.74 -8.07
N ILE A 13 -9.99 5.98 -8.29
CA ILE A 13 -8.98 5.76 -7.24
C ILE A 13 -9.12 6.82 -6.14
N ALA A 14 -9.41 8.07 -6.50
CA ALA A 14 -9.58 9.12 -5.52
C ALA A 14 -10.82 8.94 -4.61
N ASP A 15 -11.85 8.25 -5.10
CA ASP A 15 -13.04 7.91 -4.31
C ASP A 15 -12.72 6.85 -3.25
N HIS A 16 -11.92 5.85 -3.62
CA HIS A 16 -11.61 4.69 -2.79
C HIS A 16 -10.25 4.77 -2.06
N ALA A 17 -9.45 5.79 -2.32
CA ALA A 17 -8.10 5.94 -1.78
C ALA A 17 -7.76 7.41 -1.52
N THR A 18 -7.40 7.69 -0.28
CA THR A 18 -7.06 9.04 0.17
C THR A 18 -5.58 9.14 0.56
N PRO A 19 -4.84 10.12 0.02
CA PRO A 19 -3.48 10.40 0.47
C PRO A 19 -3.54 10.98 1.88
N THR A 20 -2.81 10.38 2.82
CA THR A 20 -2.80 10.79 4.23
C THR A 20 -1.60 11.63 4.58
N CYS A 21 -0.43 11.32 4.03
CA CYS A 21 0.80 12.04 4.33
C CYS A 21 1.80 11.87 3.18
N LEU A 22 2.58 12.92 2.93
CA LEU A 22 3.75 12.86 2.06
C LEU A 22 4.95 13.31 2.87
N ASP A 23 5.90 12.41 3.08
CA ASP A 23 7.12 12.66 3.88
C ASP A 23 8.33 12.05 3.19
N ASP A 24 9.39 12.83 2.99
CA ASP A 24 10.65 12.39 2.36
C ASP A 24 10.47 11.63 1.02
N GLY A 25 9.49 12.04 0.20
CA GLY A 25 9.15 11.34 -1.04
C GLY A 25 8.29 10.09 -0.88
N VAL A 26 7.91 9.72 0.33
CA VAL A 26 7.00 8.61 0.62
C VAL A 26 5.58 9.12 0.74
N LEU A 27 4.75 8.82 -0.27
CA LEU A 27 3.33 9.11 -0.23
C LEU A 27 2.56 7.97 0.44
N SER A 28 2.02 8.23 1.63
CA SER A 28 1.12 7.34 2.34
C SER A 28 -0.31 7.52 1.83
N VAL A 29 -0.93 6.41 1.44
CA VAL A 29 -2.31 6.35 0.93
C VAL A 29 -3.09 5.34 1.74
N THR A 30 -4.28 5.73 2.19
CA THR A 30 -5.23 4.84 2.87
C THR A 30 -6.33 4.45 1.89
N ALA A 31 -6.49 3.15 1.66
CA ALA A 31 -7.61 2.62 0.91
C ALA A 31 -8.84 2.46 1.82
N GLU A 32 -10.04 2.55 1.25
CA GLU A 32 -11.29 2.32 1.99
C GLU A 32 -11.53 0.84 2.33
N SER A 33 -10.94 -0.07 1.56
CA SER A 33 -11.26 -1.50 1.55
C SER A 33 -10.00 -2.35 1.31
N THR A 34 -9.94 -3.55 1.89
CA THR A 34 -8.82 -4.49 1.69
C THR A 34 -8.68 -4.92 0.23
N ALA A 35 -9.80 -5.06 -0.48
CA ALA A 35 -9.82 -5.36 -1.92
C ALA A 35 -9.15 -4.23 -2.73
N TRP A 36 -9.55 -2.98 -2.47
CA TRP A 36 -8.94 -1.79 -3.08
C TRP A 36 -7.46 -1.66 -2.74
N ALA A 37 -7.05 -1.92 -1.50
CA ALA A 37 -5.64 -1.93 -1.11
C ALA A 37 -4.81 -2.93 -1.94
N THR A 38 -5.37 -4.11 -2.20
CA THR A 38 -4.74 -5.12 -3.04
C THR A 38 -4.63 -4.64 -4.48
N GLN A 39 -5.70 -4.08 -5.05
CA GLN A 39 -5.69 -3.55 -6.41
C GLN A 39 -4.67 -2.43 -6.59
N LEU A 40 -4.58 -1.51 -5.63
CA LEU A 40 -3.59 -0.43 -5.62
C LEU A 40 -2.17 -0.98 -5.54
N ARG A 41 -1.92 -2.08 -4.80
CA ARG A 41 -0.60 -2.72 -4.74
C ARG A 41 -0.20 -3.32 -6.08
N ILE A 42 -1.14 -3.97 -6.78
CA ILE A 42 -0.90 -4.51 -8.12
C ILE A 42 -0.52 -3.38 -9.09
N MET A 43 -1.21 -2.24 -9.00
CA MET A 43 -1.00 -1.08 -9.85
C MET A 43 -0.02 -0.05 -9.27
N GLN A 44 0.72 -0.40 -8.21
CA GLN A 44 1.52 0.55 -7.43
C GLN A 44 2.57 1.27 -8.28
N SER A 45 3.27 0.51 -9.12
CA SER A 45 4.33 1.04 -9.99
C SER A 45 3.78 2.01 -11.03
N GLN A 46 2.62 1.70 -11.62
CA GLN A 46 1.95 2.60 -12.57
C GLN A 46 1.45 3.85 -11.87
N LEU A 47 0.87 3.71 -10.67
CA LEU A 47 0.37 4.84 -9.89
C LEU A 47 1.50 5.77 -9.48
N LEU A 48 2.62 5.21 -9.02
CA LEU A 48 3.82 5.95 -8.65
C LEU A 48 4.34 6.78 -9.83
N ALA A 49 4.43 6.18 -11.03
CA ALA A 49 4.88 6.89 -12.23
C ALA A 49 3.94 8.06 -12.60
N LYS A 50 2.61 7.85 -12.55
CA LYS A 50 1.62 8.91 -12.80
C LYS A 50 1.71 10.03 -11.78
N ILE A 51 1.87 9.69 -10.50
CA ILE A 51 2.00 10.66 -9.41
C ILE A 51 3.29 11.45 -9.54
N ALA A 52 4.42 10.78 -9.78
CA ALA A 52 5.71 11.45 -10.00
C ALA A 52 5.67 12.41 -11.19
N ALA A 53 5.02 12.03 -12.30
CA ALA A 53 4.87 12.88 -13.47
C ALA A 53 4.02 14.13 -13.20
N ALA A 54 3.03 14.05 -12.32
CA ALA A 54 2.09 15.13 -12.11
C ALA A 54 2.41 16.07 -10.94
N VAL A 55 3.07 15.57 -9.89
CA VAL A 55 3.50 16.38 -8.74
C VAL A 55 4.91 16.97 -8.98
N GLY A 56 5.67 16.37 -9.91
CA GLY A 56 7.03 16.77 -10.27
C GLY A 56 8.03 15.66 -9.94
N ASN A 57 8.97 15.42 -10.86
CA ASN A 57 10.03 14.42 -10.71
C ASN A 57 10.82 14.67 -9.41
N GLY A 58 10.66 13.76 -8.43
CA GLY A 58 11.38 13.80 -7.14
C GLY A 58 10.51 14.10 -5.93
N VAL A 59 9.25 14.52 -6.10
CA VAL A 59 8.35 14.79 -4.96
C VAL A 59 7.78 13.50 -4.36
N VAL A 60 7.57 12.46 -5.17
CA VAL A 60 7.14 11.14 -4.72
C VAL A 60 8.05 10.08 -5.33
N THR A 61 8.79 9.38 -4.47
CA THR A 61 9.71 8.30 -4.80
C THR A 61 9.14 6.93 -4.43
N THR A 62 8.28 6.88 -3.40
CA THR A 62 7.71 5.65 -2.87
C THR A 62 6.23 5.83 -2.57
N LEU A 63 5.43 4.80 -2.84
CA LEU A 63 4.02 4.77 -2.47
C LEU A 63 3.80 3.77 -1.33
N LYS A 64 3.25 4.21 -0.21
CA LYS A 64 2.90 3.35 0.93
C LYS A 64 1.39 3.18 1.00
N ILE A 65 0.90 2.00 0.62
CA ILE A 65 -0.53 1.68 0.59
C ILE A 65 -0.91 0.96 1.89
N THR A 66 -1.73 1.63 2.68
CA THR A 66 -2.35 1.09 3.88
C THR A 66 -3.78 0.72 3.54
N GLY A 67 -4.23 -0.49 3.92
CA GLY A 67 -5.65 -0.80 3.84
C GLY A 67 -6.46 0.09 4.79
N PRO A 68 -7.80 0.02 4.76
CA PRO A 68 -8.60 0.55 5.86
C PRO A 68 -8.08 -0.11 7.12
N ALA A 69 -8.14 0.56 8.27
CA ALA A 69 -7.69 0.02 9.54
C ALA A 69 -8.29 -1.38 9.72
N ALA A 70 -7.55 -2.40 9.29
CA ALA A 70 -8.00 -3.76 9.40
C ALA A 70 -7.92 -4.03 10.90
N PRO A 71 -8.96 -4.60 11.53
CA PRO A 71 -8.76 -5.20 12.83
C PRO A 71 -7.54 -6.12 12.66
N SER A 72 -6.54 -5.93 13.49
CA SER A 72 -5.28 -6.66 13.44
C SER A 72 -5.58 -8.15 13.51
N TRP A 73 -5.81 -8.80 12.37
CA TRP A 73 -5.50 -10.21 12.20
C TRP A 73 -3.99 -10.26 12.09
N ARG A 74 -3.33 -10.07 13.24
CA ARG A 74 -2.18 -10.90 13.58
C ARG A 74 -2.54 -12.30 13.10
N LYS A 75 -1.94 -12.71 11.97
CA LYS A 75 -1.81 -14.11 11.59
C LYS A 75 -1.39 -14.84 12.86
N GLY A 76 -2.29 -15.68 13.36
CA GLY A 76 -2.47 -15.93 14.79
C GLY A 76 -1.35 -16.70 15.49
N PRO A 77 -1.48 -16.92 16.81
CA PRO A 77 -0.53 -17.71 17.60
C PRO A 77 -0.58 -19.23 17.32
N ARG A 78 -1.10 -19.70 16.17
CA ARG A 78 -0.96 -21.09 15.75
C ARG A 78 0.29 -21.28 14.89
N HIS A 79 1.43 -20.91 15.47
CA HIS A 79 2.69 -21.55 15.09
C HIS A 79 2.67 -22.93 15.74
N ILE A 80 2.36 -23.96 14.95
CA ILE A 80 2.57 -25.34 15.39
C ILE A 80 4.10 -25.50 15.49
N ALA A 81 4.62 -25.50 16.73
CA ALA A 81 5.96 -26.00 17.01
C ALA A 81 5.94 -27.52 16.78
N GLY A 82 6.16 -27.92 15.53
CA GLY A 82 6.17 -29.31 15.10
C GLY A 82 7.30 -29.55 14.11
N ARG A 83 8.53 -29.14 14.45
CA ARG A 83 9.71 -29.74 13.82
C ARG A 83 10.00 -31.03 14.57
N GLY A 84 9.78 -32.15 13.91
CA GLY A 84 10.01 -33.49 14.43
C GLY A 84 11.47 -33.73 14.88
N PRO A 85 11.70 -34.83 15.61
CA PRO A 85 13.02 -35.12 16.14
C PRO A 85 14.02 -35.42 15.01
N ARG A 86 15.06 -34.58 14.97
CA ARG A 86 16.48 -34.93 14.81
C ARG A 86 16.78 -36.18 13.96
N ASP A 87 17.00 -35.97 12.68
CA ASP A 87 17.87 -36.81 11.84
C ASP A 87 19.07 -35.91 11.43
N THR A 88 20.11 -35.86 12.25
CA THR A 88 21.37 -36.62 12.10
C THR A 88 22.11 -36.24 10.82
N TYR A 89 22.91 -35.18 10.88
CA TYR A 89 24.18 -35.17 10.15
C TYR A 89 25.23 -35.76 11.11
N GLY A 90 25.58 -37.00 10.82
CA GLY A 90 26.78 -37.71 11.26
C GLY A 90 27.33 -38.44 10.04
#